data_AF-A0A914CAN7-F1
#
_entry.id   AF-A0A914CAN7-F1
#
_cell.length_a   1.000
_cell.length_b   1.000
_cell.length_c   1.000
_cell.angle_alpha   90.00
_cell.angle_beta   90.00
_cell.angle_gamma   90.00
#
_symmetry.space_group_name_H-M   'P 1'
#
loop_
_entity.id
_entity.type
_entity.pdbx_description
1 polymer ?
#
loop_
_entity_poly.entity_id
_entity_poly.type
_entity_poly.pdbx_seq_one_letter_code
_entity_poly.pdbx_strand_id
1 'polypeptide(L)'
;MTITQETAQNSSLKVENYDQFVNNFINEVSIDLIQASINEAHFLKYAEDPDLDILPPLDVHFIWHTHMLRPLEYRKDCIEMVGKIVDHKSFTKEELVDKNRRKVAMEAWNKFDPNKTYDFGLVEHHDYEMKSSYDLLSAAFRQQQFMKKIITMECFFHENDIRQAVSRYQKFLFILKNTNGYNCVPTIDIDLVWHAHQLHPLGYAIDCKKIVEKIINHDDSVRELSHKAAETEMLWKKFGLGDYKIPTHETMTPDCDVSTRKRSSLY
;
A
#
# COMPACT_ATOMS: atom_id res chain seq x y z
N MET A 1 -4.19 -40.24 -32.32
CA MET A 1 -5.11 -39.08 -32.37
C MET A 1 -4.35 -37.89 -31.83
N THR A 2 -4.26 -36.88 -32.66
CA THR A 2 -3.44 -35.68 -32.52
C THR A 2 -3.94 -34.84 -31.34
N ILE A 3 -3.04 -34.52 -30.41
CA ILE A 3 -3.31 -33.58 -29.32
C ILE A 3 -3.46 -32.20 -29.96
N THR A 4 -4.67 -31.66 -29.90
CA THR A 4 -5.04 -30.37 -30.48
C THR A 4 -4.36 -29.23 -29.72
N GLN A 5 -3.75 -28.34 -30.50
CA GLN A 5 -3.18 -27.06 -30.10
C GLN A 5 -4.28 -26.13 -29.54
N GLU A 6 -4.56 -26.25 -28.24
CA GLU A 6 -5.47 -25.33 -27.53
C GLU A 6 -4.90 -24.99 -26.15
N THR A 7 -3.68 -24.47 -26.11
CA THR A 7 -3.10 -23.81 -24.92
C THR A 7 -2.40 -22.48 -25.27
N ALA A 8 -2.86 -21.82 -26.32
CA ALA A 8 -2.41 -20.49 -26.72
C ALA A 8 -3.50 -19.43 -26.42
N GLN A 9 -3.90 -19.32 -25.15
CA GLN A 9 -4.74 -18.22 -24.66
C GLN A 9 -4.33 -17.79 -23.25
N ASN A 10 -3.02 -17.78 -22.97
CA ASN A 10 -2.44 -17.13 -21.79
C ASN A 10 -2.13 -15.65 -22.07
N SER A 11 -3.08 -14.94 -22.67
CA SER A 11 -2.86 -13.64 -23.34
C SER A 11 -3.34 -12.40 -22.57
N SER A 12 -3.84 -12.51 -21.33
CA SER A 12 -4.61 -11.40 -20.72
C SER A 12 -3.96 -10.65 -19.54
N LEU A 13 -2.76 -10.99 -19.09
CA LEU A 13 -2.04 -10.21 -18.05
C LEU A 13 -0.89 -9.38 -18.62
N LYS A 14 -1.16 -8.68 -19.73
CA LYS A 14 -0.23 -7.66 -20.24
C LYS A 14 -0.41 -6.38 -19.43
N VAL A 15 0.70 -5.80 -18.96
CA VAL A 15 0.80 -4.47 -18.29
C VAL A 15 0.17 -3.32 -19.12
N GLU A 16 -0.14 -3.56 -20.40
CA GLU A 16 -0.87 -2.65 -21.28
C GLU A 16 -2.29 -2.31 -20.79
N ASN A 17 -2.79 -2.99 -19.75
CA ASN A 17 -4.08 -2.73 -19.15
C ASN A 17 -3.98 -2.57 -17.62
N TYR A 18 -3.35 -1.49 -17.14
CA TYR A 18 -3.25 -1.13 -15.72
C TYR A 18 -4.60 -1.22 -15.00
N ASP A 19 -5.67 -0.74 -15.64
CA ASP A 19 -7.00 -0.79 -15.06
C ASP A 19 -7.50 -2.24 -14.91
N GLN A 20 -7.20 -3.12 -15.86
CA GLN A 20 -7.46 -4.56 -15.69
C GLN A 20 -6.59 -5.20 -14.61
N PHE A 21 -5.31 -4.82 -14.50
CA PHE A 21 -4.46 -5.31 -13.40
C PHE A 21 -5.04 -4.91 -12.05
N VAL A 22 -5.39 -3.63 -11.87
CA VAL A 22 -6.01 -3.13 -10.65
C VAL A 22 -7.35 -3.81 -10.39
N ASN A 23 -8.19 -3.99 -11.42
CA ASN A 23 -9.48 -4.65 -11.29
C ASN A 23 -9.35 -6.14 -10.93
N ASN A 24 -8.44 -6.87 -11.57
CA ASN A 24 -8.15 -8.26 -11.24
C ASN A 24 -7.58 -8.35 -9.83
N PHE A 25 -6.63 -7.49 -9.49
CA PHE A 25 -6.05 -7.43 -8.16
C PHE A 25 -7.11 -7.18 -7.07
N ILE A 26 -8.07 -6.28 -7.32
CA ILE A 26 -9.15 -6.01 -6.36
C ILE A 26 -10.11 -7.21 -6.28
N ASN A 27 -10.51 -7.78 -7.42
CA ASN A 27 -11.67 -8.68 -7.46
C ASN A 27 -11.34 -10.18 -7.45
N GLU A 28 -10.17 -10.55 -7.96
CA GLU A 28 -9.74 -11.93 -8.16
C GLU A 28 -8.44 -12.17 -7.39
N VAL A 29 -8.53 -12.93 -6.31
CA VAL A 29 -7.33 -13.50 -5.70
C VAL A 29 -6.98 -14.74 -6.52
N SER A 30 -6.53 -14.53 -7.76
CA SER A 30 -5.90 -15.59 -8.52
C SER A 30 -4.40 -15.55 -8.21
N ILE A 31 -3.89 -16.74 -7.90
CA ILE A 31 -2.54 -17.04 -7.42
C ILE A 31 -1.46 -16.31 -8.25
N ASP A 32 -0.58 -15.60 -7.53
CA ASP A 32 0.81 -15.23 -7.88
C ASP A 32 1.42 -14.20 -6.89
N LEU A 33 0.67 -13.77 -5.87
CA LEU A 33 1.22 -13.01 -4.73
C LEU A 33 2.40 -13.70 -4.03
N ILE A 34 2.47 -15.04 -4.09
CA ILE A 34 3.61 -15.82 -3.62
C ILE A 34 4.85 -15.47 -4.46
N GLN A 35 4.73 -15.51 -5.78
CA GLN A 35 5.83 -15.18 -6.70
C GLN A 35 6.20 -13.69 -6.60
N ALA A 36 5.22 -12.81 -6.47
CA ALA A 36 5.45 -11.38 -6.26
C ALA A 36 6.20 -11.12 -4.93
N SER A 37 5.88 -11.85 -3.86
CA SER A 37 6.60 -11.77 -2.59
C SER A 37 8.04 -12.27 -2.69
N ILE A 38 8.28 -13.30 -3.51
CA ILE A 38 9.64 -13.79 -3.80
C ILE A 38 10.42 -12.78 -4.65
N ASN A 39 9.76 -12.14 -5.61
CA ASN A 39 10.36 -11.15 -6.49
C ASN A 39 10.58 -9.81 -5.80
N GLU A 40 9.83 -9.47 -4.74
CA GLU A 40 10.05 -8.26 -3.93
C GLU A 40 11.42 -8.25 -3.27
N ALA A 41 11.82 -9.33 -2.61
CA ALA A 41 13.16 -9.43 -2.02
C ALA A 41 14.30 -9.27 -3.05
N HIS A 42 14.03 -9.65 -4.30
CA HIS A 42 14.96 -9.45 -5.42
C HIS A 42 14.96 -7.99 -5.88
N PHE A 43 13.77 -7.41 -6.01
CA PHE A 43 13.59 -6.02 -6.36
C PHE A 43 14.23 -5.07 -5.34
N LEU A 44 14.22 -5.37 -4.03
CA LEU A 44 14.88 -4.53 -3.02
C LEU A 44 16.39 -4.37 -3.29
N LYS A 45 17.06 -5.41 -3.82
CA LYS A 45 18.47 -5.33 -4.22
C LYS A 45 18.67 -4.44 -5.45
N TYR A 46 17.77 -4.56 -6.42
CA TYR A 46 17.75 -3.74 -7.63
C TYR A 46 17.45 -2.27 -7.32
N ALA A 47 16.50 -2.01 -6.44
CA ALA A 47 16.03 -0.67 -6.06
C ALA A 47 17.04 0.11 -5.20
N GLU A 48 18.10 -0.53 -4.70
CA GLU A 48 19.18 0.17 -4.00
C GLU A 48 20.10 0.93 -4.96
N ASP A 49 20.18 0.51 -6.23
CA ASP A 49 21.12 1.04 -7.21
C ASP A 49 20.71 2.46 -7.65
N PRO A 50 21.53 3.49 -7.36
CA PRO A 50 21.22 4.87 -7.69
C PRO A 50 21.24 5.17 -9.20
N ASP A 51 21.89 4.30 -9.99
CA ASP A 51 22.03 4.48 -11.44
C ASP A 51 20.87 3.85 -12.22
N LEU A 52 19.96 3.13 -11.55
CA LEU A 52 18.82 2.48 -12.18
C LEU A 52 17.56 3.35 -12.09
N ASP A 53 16.86 3.49 -13.22
CA ASP A 53 15.48 3.96 -13.22
C ASP A 53 14.61 2.84 -12.63
N ILE A 54 14.29 2.98 -11.35
CA ILE A 54 13.55 2.00 -10.58
C ILE A 54 12.10 2.05 -11.05
N LEU A 55 11.73 1.13 -11.95
CA LEU A 55 10.33 0.81 -12.21
C LEU A 55 10.11 -0.64 -11.75
N PRO A 56 9.30 -0.88 -10.70
CA PRO A 56 8.95 -2.23 -10.28
C PRO A 56 7.95 -2.87 -11.25
N PRO A 57 7.98 -4.22 -11.41
CA PRO A 57 6.79 -4.96 -11.85
C PRO A 57 5.57 -4.63 -11.00
N LEU A 58 4.37 -4.56 -11.57
CA LEU A 58 3.18 -4.06 -10.85
C LEU A 58 2.79 -4.92 -9.63
N ASP A 59 2.94 -6.24 -9.74
CA ASP A 59 2.70 -7.20 -8.67
C ASP A 59 3.75 -7.07 -7.55
N VAL A 60 5.02 -6.93 -7.92
CA VAL A 60 6.13 -6.68 -6.99
C VAL A 60 5.97 -5.32 -6.29
N HIS A 61 5.55 -4.29 -7.02
CA HIS A 61 5.26 -2.98 -6.45
C HIS A 61 4.17 -3.05 -5.40
N PHE A 62 3.12 -3.82 -5.66
CA PHE A 62 2.04 -4.03 -4.72
C PHE A 62 2.51 -4.75 -3.44
N ILE A 63 3.32 -5.81 -3.56
CA ILE A 63 3.88 -6.48 -2.39
C ILE A 63 4.85 -5.56 -1.62
N TRP A 64 5.70 -4.82 -2.34
CA TRP A 64 6.59 -3.86 -1.72
C TRP A 64 5.80 -2.79 -0.94
N HIS A 65 4.70 -2.31 -1.49
CA HIS A 65 3.77 -1.41 -0.82
C HIS A 65 3.28 -2.01 0.50
N THR A 66 2.79 -3.26 0.50
CA THR A 66 2.27 -3.88 1.73
C THR A 66 3.34 -4.16 2.77
N HIS A 67 4.57 -4.44 2.32
CA HIS A 67 5.71 -4.61 3.21
C HIS A 67 6.04 -3.30 3.95
N MET A 68 6.08 -2.16 3.24
CA MET A 68 6.37 -0.85 3.85
C MET A 68 5.32 -0.41 4.89
N LEU A 69 4.08 -0.90 4.78
CA LEU A 69 3.06 -0.70 5.80
C LEU A 69 3.40 -1.38 7.14
N ARG A 70 4.45 -2.22 7.20
CA ARG A 70 5.07 -2.71 8.45
C ARG A 70 6.47 -2.14 8.65
N PRO A 71 6.59 -0.90 9.15
CA PRO A 71 7.85 -0.16 9.12
C PRO A 71 8.96 -0.78 9.97
N LEU A 72 8.63 -1.57 11.01
CA LEU A 72 9.64 -2.26 11.81
C LEU A 72 10.17 -3.50 11.10
N GLU A 73 9.28 -4.35 10.60
CA GLU A 73 9.60 -5.55 9.83
C GLU A 73 10.29 -5.18 8.51
N TYR A 74 9.76 -4.21 7.77
CA TYR A 74 10.38 -3.68 6.53
C TYR A 74 11.80 -3.18 6.76
N ARG A 75 12.01 -2.42 7.84
CA ARG A 75 13.35 -1.95 8.20
C ARG A 75 14.29 -3.13 8.47
N LYS A 76 13.85 -4.09 9.28
CA LYS A 76 14.66 -5.27 9.61
C LYS A 76 15.05 -6.03 8.35
N ASP A 77 14.06 -6.35 7.53
CA ASP A 77 14.22 -7.10 6.29
C ASP A 77 15.13 -6.38 5.30
N CYS A 78 14.98 -5.07 5.12
CA CYS A 78 15.88 -4.27 4.29
C CYS A 78 17.33 -4.31 4.79
N ILE A 79 17.56 -4.16 6.10
CA ILE A 79 18.91 -4.23 6.67
C ILE A 79 19.51 -5.63 6.47
N GLU A 80 18.74 -6.70 6.66
CA GLU A 80 19.21 -8.08 6.50
C GLU A 80 19.48 -8.43 5.03
N MET A 81 18.65 -7.97 4.10
CA MET A 81 18.74 -8.34 2.68
C MET A 81 19.70 -7.46 1.87
N VAL A 82 19.77 -6.17 2.17
CA VAL A 82 20.50 -5.15 1.38
C VAL A 82 21.32 -4.17 2.21
N GLY A 83 21.32 -4.28 3.54
CA GLY A 83 22.20 -3.48 4.42
C GLY A 83 21.75 -2.03 4.67
N LYS A 84 20.69 -1.55 4.01
CA LYS A 84 20.12 -0.21 4.21
C LYS A 84 18.60 -0.23 3.99
N ILE A 85 17.90 0.80 4.45
CA ILE A 85 16.48 0.98 4.13
C ILE A 85 16.38 1.45 2.68
N VAL A 86 15.59 0.75 1.87
CA VAL A 86 15.23 1.18 0.51
C VAL A 86 14.05 2.13 0.64
N ASP A 87 14.21 3.38 0.19
CA ASP A 87 13.12 4.36 0.20
C ASP A 87 12.27 4.21 -1.06
N HIS A 88 10.98 4.49 -0.93
CA HIS A 88 10.05 4.39 -2.06
C HIS A 88 10.14 5.62 -2.96
N LYS A 89 9.71 5.46 -4.21
CA LYS A 89 9.40 6.57 -5.12
C LYS A 89 7.91 6.50 -5.46
N SER A 90 7.20 7.60 -5.30
CA SER A 90 5.82 7.69 -5.78
C SER A 90 5.81 7.70 -7.31
N PHE A 91 4.95 6.89 -7.92
CA PHE A 91 4.80 6.81 -9.38
C PHE A 91 3.40 7.25 -9.78
N THR A 92 3.28 8.03 -10.86
CA THR A 92 1.98 8.28 -11.49
C THR A 92 1.52 7.06 -12.30
N LYS A 93 0.23 7.02 -12.65
CA LYS A 93 -0.31 5.98 -13.54
C LYS A 93 0.45 5.97 -14.87
N GLU A 94 0.74 7.15 -15.42
CA GLU A 94 1.43 7.33 -16.70
C GLU A 94 2.86 6.78 -16.63
N GLU A 95 3.55 6.99 -15.51
CA GLU A 95 4.90 6.45 -15.28
C GLU A 95 4.89 4.92 -15.20
N LEU A 96 3.93 4.34 -14.50
CA LEU A 96 3.80 2.88 -14.33
C LEU A 96 3.49 2.15 -15.65
N VAL A 97 2.82 2.82 -16.59
CA VAL A 97 2.44 2.23 -17.88
C VAL A 97 3.34 2.66 -19.04
N ASP A 98 4.40 3.45 -18.77
CA ASP A 98 5.31 3.92 -19.81
C ASP A 98 6.08 2.73 -20.42
N LYS A 99 5.85 2.51 -21.72
CA LYS A 99 6.43 1.37 -22.45
C LYS A 99 7.95 1.43 -22.56
N ASN A 100 8.53 2.63 -22.65
CA ASN A 100 9.98 2.80 -22.79
C ASN A 100 10.67 2.57 -21.44
N ARG A 101 10.15 3.16 -20.35
CA ARG A 101 10.67 2.93 -19.00
C ARG A 101 10.57 1.46 -18.61
N ARG A 102 9.43 0.82 -18.89
CA ARG A 102 9.25 -0.63 -18.67
C ARG A 102 10.25 -1.47 -19.46
N LYS A 103 10.51 -1.13 -20.72
CA LYS A 103 11.51 -1.84 -21.52
C LYS A 103 12.90 -1.73 -20.89
N VAL A 104 13.31 -0.53 -20.48
CA VAL A 104 14.61 -0.30 -19.83
C VAL A 104 14.71 -1.05 -18.49
N ALA A 105 13.68 -0.97 -17.65
CA ALA A 105 13.63 -1.67 -16.37
C ALA A 105 13.68 -3.20 -16.53
N MET A 106 12.96 -3.74 -17.53
CA MET A 106 13.00 -5.16 -17.86
C MET A 106 14.39 -5.61 -18.34
N GLU A 107 15.07 -4.81 -19.19
CA GLU A 107 16.43 -5.10 -19.65
C GLU A 107 17.42 -5.10 -18.47
N ALA A 108 17.31 -4.13 -17.56
CA ALA A 108 18.14 -4.04 -16.36
C ALA A 108 17.87 -5.20 -15.38
N TRP A 109 16.60 -5.55 -15.16
CA TRP A 109 16.19 -6.68 -14.34
C TRP A 109 16.76 -8.01 -14.87
N ASN A 110 16.58 -8.28 -16.16
CA ASN A 110 17.07 -9.51 -16.80
C ASN A 110 18.61 -9.60 -16.79
N LYS A 111 19.30 -8.45 -16.81
CA LYS A 111 20.75 -8.40 -16.65
C LYS A 111 21.18 -8.69 -15.20
N PHE A 112 20.39 -8.25 -14.23
CA PHE A 112 20.67 -8.44 -12.80
C PHE A 112 20.43 -9.90 -12.36
N ASP A 113 19.34 -10.51 -12.79
CA ASP A 113 19.08 -11.96 -12.62
C ASP A 113 18.36 -12.54 -13.84
N PRO A 114 19.09 -13.21 -14.75
CA PRO A 114 18.52 -13.80 -15.96
C PRO A 114 17.50 -14.91 -15.71
N ASN A 115 17.45 -15.46 -14.49
CA ASN A 115 16.54 -16.56 -14.15
C ASN A 115 15.18 -16.07 -13.63
N LYS A 116 15.01 -14.75 -13.43
CA LYS A 116 13.75 -14.16 -12.97
C LYS A 116 13.13 -13.30 -14.05
N THR A 117 11.87 -13.54 -14.35
CA THR A 117 11.13 -12.70 -15.29
C THR A 117 10.66 -11.42 -14.62
N TYR A 118 10.74 -10.32 -15.36
CA TYR A 118 10.19 -9.03 -14.92
C TYR A 118 8.64 -9.05 -14.93
N ASP A 119 8.05 -9.67 -15.94
CA ASP A 119 6.59 -9.75 -16.08
C ASP A 119 6.01 -11.03 -15.48
N PHE A 120 4.74 -10.91 -15.06
CA PHE A 120 3.89 -11.95 -14.46
C PHE A 120 3.75 -13.21 -15.33
N GLY A 121 3.61 -14.38 -14.68
CA GLY A 121 3.04 -15.59 -15.30
C GLY A 121 3.94 -16.40 -16.24
N LEU A 122 5.27 -16.27 -16.15
CA LEU A 122 6.21 -16.92 -17.07
C LEU A 122 7.10 -18.01 -16.46
N VAL A 123 7.03 -18.31 -15.17
CA VAL A 123 7.93 -19.30 -14.54
C VAL A 123 7.20 -20.26 -13.60
N GLU A 124 7.50 -21.55 -13.71
CA GLU A 124 7.03 -22.60 -12.81
C GLU A 124 7.63 -22.45 -11.40
N HIS A 125 6.82 -22.81 -10.40
CA HIS A 125 7.19 -22.77 -9.00
C HIS A 125 8.36 -23.71 -8.70
N HIS A 126 9.48 -23.17 -8.25
CA HIS A 126 10.56 -23.94 -7.63
C HIS A 126 10.60 -23.66 -6.12
N ASP A 127 10.91 -24.70 -5.36
CA ASP A 127 11.09 -24.68 -3.90
C ASP A 127 11.93 -23.48 -3.46
N TYR A 128 11.27 -22.44 -2.93
CA TYR A 128 11.94 -21.25 -2.44
C TYR A 128 11.28 -20.73 -1.17
N GLU A 129 12.12 -20.43 -0.17
CA GLU A 129 11.71 -19.99 1.15
C GLU A 129 11.42 -18.48 1.15
N MET A 130 10.30 -18.08 1.74
CA MET A 130 9.93 -16.67 1.89
C MET A 130 11.02 -15.95 2.69
N LYS A 131 11.61 -14.90 2.12
CA LYS A 131 12.72 -14.17 2.75
C LYS A 131 12.29 -13.11 3.75
N SER A 132 11.08 -12.58 3.60
CA SER A 132 10.57 -11.58 4.53
C SER A 132 10.26 -12.22 5.88
N SER A 133 10.57 -11.51 6.96
CA SER A 133 10.18 -11.94 8.31
C SER A 133 8.70 -11.66 8.61
N TYR A 134 7.98 -11.05 7.67
CA TYR A 134 6.55 -10.74 7.75
C TYR A 134 5.75 -11.51 6.70
N ASP A 135 4.52 -11.92 7.06
CA ASP A 135 3.62 -12.61 6.15
C ASP A 135 3.02 -11.63 5.12
N LEU A 136 3.77 -11.42 4.04
CA LEU A 136 3.43 -10.54 2.93
C LEU A 136 2.16 -10.98 2.20
N LEU A 137 1.86 -12.28 2.20
CA LEU A 137 0.64 -12.80 1.60
C LEU A 137 -0.58 -12.32 2.40
N SER A 138 -0.60 -12.56 3.72
CA SER A 138 -1.68 -12.07 4.58
C SER A 138 -1.77 -10.55 4.59
N ALA A 139 -0.64 -9.84 4.49
CA ALA A 139 -0.60 -8.38 4.37
C ALA A 139 -1.23 -7.89 3.07
N ALA A 140 -0.91 -8.52 1.93
CA ALA A 140 -1.50 -8.26 0.63
C ALA A 140 -3.02 -8.39 0.66
N PHE A 141 -3.54 -9.44 1.31
CA PHE A 141 -4.98 -9.62 1.49
C PHE A 141 -5.62 -8.50 2.30
N ARG A 142 -5.02 -8.10 3.43
CA ARG A 142 -5.56 -7.00 4.25
C ARG A 142 -5.55 -5.68 3.49
N GLN A 143 -4.50 -5.41 2.73
CA GLN A 143 -4.43 -4.21 1.89
C GLN A 143 -5.47 -4.24 0.76
N GLN A 144 -5.74 -5.38 0.14
CA GLN A 144 -6.82 -5.53 -0.83
C GLN A 144 -8.18 -5.18 -0.20
N GLN A 145 -8.46 -5.67 1.02
CA GLN A 145 -9.71 -5.36 1.74
C GLN A 145 -9.80 -3.88 2.14
N PHE A 146 -8.67 -3.27 2.52
CA PHE A 146 -8.59 -1.84 2.78
C PHE A 146 -8.92 -1.02 1.53
N MET A 147 -8.28 -1.33 0.39
CA MET A 147 -8.53 -0.65 -0.89
C MET A 147 -9.98 -0.76 -1.35
N LYS A 148 -10.63 -1.92 -1.17
CA LYS A 148 -12.07 -2.08 -1.43
C LYS A 148 -12.92 -1.08 -0.65
N LYS A 149 -12.65 -0.91 0.65
CA LYS A 149 -13.37 0.06 1.49
C LYS A 149 -13.17 1.48 0.98
N ILE A 150 -11.93 1.85 0.67
CA ILE A 150 -11.59 3.19 0.16
C ILE A 150 -12.30 3.48 -1.17
N ILE A 151 -12.30 2.54 -2.12
CA ILE A 151 -12.92 2.71 -3.44
C ILE A 151 -14.45 2.86 -3.32
N THR A 152 -15.07 2.18 -2.36
CA THR A 152 -16.52 2.34 -2.10
C THR A 152 -16.88 3.68 -1.46
N MET A 153 -15.92 4.44 -0.94
CA MET A 153 -16.12 5.76 -0.36
C MET A 153 -15.96 6.85 -1.42
N GLU A 154 -16.95 7.01 -2.30
CA GLU A 154 -16.93 7.98 -3.43
C GLU A 154 -16.66 9.43 -3.00
N CYS A 155 -16.96 9.80 -1.75
CA CYS A 155 -16.87 11.17 -1.25
C CYS A 155 -15.50 11.59 -0.72
N PHE A 156 -14.50 10.70 -0.69
CA PHE A 156 -13.29 10.90 0.09
C PHE A 156 -12.10 11.51 -0.69
N PHE A 157 -12.27 11.84 -1.97
CA PHE A 157 -11.15 12.26 -2.85
C PHE A 157 -11.16 13.76 -3.22
N HIS A 158 -11.95 14.59 -2.56
CA HIS A 158 -11.84 16.04 -2.74
C HIS A 158 -10.71 16.62 -1.90
N GLU A 159 -10.07 17.69 -2.40
CA GLU A 159 -8.92 18.33 -1.75
C GLU A 159 -9.19 18.71 -0.29
N ASN A 160 -10.38 19.26 0.00
CA ASN A 160 -10.76 19.63 1.37
C ASN A 160 -10.90 18.43 2.31
N ASP A 161 -11.36 17.29 1.81
CA ASP A 161 -11.51 16.06 2.60
C ASP A 161 -10.13 15.47 2.92
N ILE A 162 -9.21 15.49 1.95
CA ILE A 162 -7.81 15.08 2.15
C ILE A 162 -7.12 16.00 3.16
N ARG A 163 -7.29 17.33 3.06
CA ARG A 163 -6.71 18.29 4.03
C ARG A 163 -7.22 18.05 5.44
N GLN A 164 -8.50 17.75 5.60
CA GLN A 164 -9.08 17.39 6.90
C GLN A 164 -8.53 16.08 7.43
N ALA A 165 -8.40 15.05 6.59
CA ALA A 165 -7.81 13.76 6.95
C ALA A 165 -6.36 13.93 7.43
N VAL A 166 -5.56 14.77 6.75
CA VAL A 166 -4.19 15.12 7.17
C VAL A 166 -4.19 15.79 8.55
N SER A 167 -5.09 16.75 8.78
CA SER A 167 -5.21 17.40 10.10
C SER A 167 -5.59 16.39 11.20
N ARG A 168 -6.48 15.44 10.89
CA ARG A 168 -6.90 14.37 11.80
C ARG A 168 -5.78 13.38 12.08
N TYR A 169 -4.96 13.05 11.08
CA TYR A 169 -3.76 12.24 11.25
C TYR A 169 -2.72 12.89 12.18
N GLN A 170 -2.50 14.20 12.06
CA GLN A 170 -1.63 14.94 12.98
C GLN A 170 -2.12 14.86 14.43
N LYS A 171 -3.44 14.98 14.64
CA LYS A 171 -4.08 14.77 15.96
C LYS A 171 -3.93 13.32 16.46
N PHE A 172 -3.99 12.34 15.56
CA PHE A 172 -3.75 10.94 15.91
C PHE A 172 -2.32 10.70 16.38
N LEU A 173 -1.31 11.26 15.69
CA LEU A 173 0.08 11.20 16.13
C LEU A 173 0.27 11.82 17.53
N PHE A 174 -0.42 12.94 17.81
CA PHE A 174 -0.43 13.53 19.14
C PHE A 174 -0.98 12.56 20.19
N ILE A 175 -2.07 11.84 19.92
CA ILE A 175 -2.58 10.82 20.84
C ILE A 175 -1.57 9.69 21.03
N LEU A 176 -1.02 9.15 19.94
CA LEU A 176 -0.04 8.06 20.01
C LEU A 176 1.18 8.45 20.86
N LYS A 177 1.63 9.71 20.79
CA LYS A 177 2.67 10.24 21.69
C LYS A 177 2.25 10.14 23.15
N ASN A 178 1.07 10.67 23.48
CA ASN A 178 0.61 10.84 24.87
C ASN A 178 0.08 9.56 25.51
N THR A 179 -0.19 8.52 24.74
CA THR A 179 -0.64 7.20 25.22
C THR A 179 0.39 6.11 25.00
N ASN A 180 1.58 6.46 24.50
CA ASN A 180 2.59 5.52 24.06
C ASN A 180 2.08 4.52 22.99
N GLY A 181 1.00 4.88 22.28
CA GLY A 181 0.35 4.06 21.25
C GLY A 181 -0.59 2.98 21.78
N TYR A 182 -0.82 2.90 23.09
CA TYR A 182 -1.68 1.86 23.67
C TYR A 182 -3.14 2.00 23.19
N ASN A 183 -3.68 0.90 22.64
CA ASN A 183 -5.07 0.73 22.18
C ASN A 183 -5.66 1.78 21.23
N CYS A 184 -4.82 2.56 20.56
CA CYS A 184 -5.30 3.56 19.62
C CYS A 184 -5.50 2.92 18.23
N VAL A 185 -6.66 3.14 17.60
CA VAL A 185 -6.92 2.72 16.21
C VAL A 185 -7.33 3.93 15.37
N PRO A 186 -6.90 4.02 14.10
CA PRO A 186 -7.30 5.11 13.22
C PRO A 186 -8.73 4.89 12.67
N THR A 187 -9.43 5.98 12.33
CA THR A 187 -10.52 5.89 11.36
C THR A 187 -9.97 5.73 9.94
N ILE A 188 -10.79 5.28 8.99
CA ILE A 188 -10.32 4.90 7.63
C ILE A 188 -9.63 6.06 6.88
N ASP A 189 -10.03 7.32 7.13
CA ASP A 189 -9.39 8.52 6.57
C ASP A 189 -7.99 8.80 7.16
N ILE A 190 -7.86 8.64 8.49
CA ILE A 190 -6.59 8.74 9.19
C ILE A 190 -5.65 7.63 8.73
N ASP A 191 -6.20 6.41 8.57
CA ASP A 191 -5.46 5.23 8.14
C ASP A 191 -4.92 5.40 6.71
N LEU A 192 -5.72 5.97 5.79
CA LEU A 192 -5.27 6.26 4.43
C LEU A 192 -4.08 7.23 4.41
N VAL A 193 -4.15 8.33 5.18
CA VAL A 193 -3.04 9.28 5.29
C VAL A 193 -1.83 8.63 5.95
N TRP A 194 -2.05 7.76 6.93
CA TRP A 194 -0.97 7.05 7.60
C TRP A 194 -0.26 6.09 6.64
N HIS A 195 -1.00 5.31 5.84
CA HIS A 195 -0.43 4.48 4.78
C HIS A 195 0.43 5.30 3.83
N ALA A 196 -0.10 6.43 3.32
CA ALA A 196 0.64 7.31 2.41
C ALA A 196 1.95 7.84 3.02
N HIS A 197 1.96 8.13 4.32
CA HIS A 197 3.18 8.53 5.03
C HIS A 197 4.17 7.37 5.18
N GLN A 198 3.69 6.16 5.52
CA GLN A 198 4.51 4.95 5.66
C GLN A 198 5.16 4.50 4.35
N LEU A 199 4.56 4.83 3.21
CA LEU A 199 5.17 4.61 1.90
C LEU A 199 6.45 5.41 1.67
N HIS A 200 6.86 6.30 2.57
CA HIS A 200 8.18 6.93 2.52
C HIS A 200 8.98 6.52 3.77
N PRO A 201 9.52 5.29 3.85
CA PRO A 201 10.11 4.73 5.06
C PRO A 201 11.12 5.63 5.77
N LEU A 202 11.98 6.33 5.02
CA LEU A 202 12.96 7.24 5.63
C LEU A 202 12.30 8.50 6.20
N GLY A 203 11.41 9.14 5.43
CA GLY A 203 10.65 10.31 5.87
C GLY A 203 9.77 9.99 7.09
N TYR A 204 9.06 8.87 7.04
CA TYR A 204 8.26 8.34 8.13
C TYR A 204 9.06 8.14 9.40
N ALA A 205 10.23 7.50 9.31
CA ALA A 205 11.09 7.28 10.47
C ALA A 205 11.59 8.60 11.09
N ILE A 206 11.95 9.58 10.26
CA ILE A 206 12.40 10.91 10.69
C ILE A 206 11.26 11.64 11.43
N ASP A 207 10.08 11.68 10.84
CA ASP A 207 8.94 12.42 11.39
C ASP A 207 8.40 11.74 12.64
N CYS A 208 8.30 10.40 12.65
CA CYS A 208 7.97 9.65 13.86
C CYS A 208 8.97 9.95 14.98
N LYS A 209 10.28 9.95 14.69
CA LYS A 209 11.28 10.25 15.71
C LYS A 209 11.14 11.66 16.28
N LYS A 210 10.78 12.65 15.45
CA LYS A 210 10.57 14.04 15.88
C LYS A 210 9.27 14.23 16.68
N ILE A 211 8.18 13.61 16.25
CA ILE A 211 6.84 13.87 16.78
C ILE A 211 6.55 12.95 17.98
N VAL A 212 6.70 11.65 17.79
CA VAL A 212 6.29 10.57 18.72
C VAL A 212 7.48 9.82 19.33
N GLU A 213 8.73 10.22 19.03
CA GLU A 213 9.99 9.76 19.64
C GLU A 213 10.39 8.29 19.35
N LYS A 214 9.53 7.56 18.64
CA LYS A 214 9.72 6.18 18.17
C LYS A 214 9.00 5.96 16.85
N ILE A 215 9.44 4.97 16.06
CA ILE A 215 8.67 4.52 14.90
C ILE A 215 7.38 3.86 15.42
N ILE A 216 6.23 4.29 14.90
CA ILE A 216 4.95 3.63 15.22
C ILE A 216 4.77 2.49 14.23
N ASN A 217 4.61 1.27 14.75
CA ASN A 217 4.27 0.13 13.91
C ASN A 217 2.78 0.15 13.58
N HIS A 218 2.42 -0.25 12.37
CA HIS A 218 1.03 -0.37 11.94
C HIS A 218 0.65 -1.83 11.99
N ASP A 219 -0.14 -2.20 13.00
CA ASP A 219 -0.62 -3.57 13.16
C ASP A 219 -2.11 -3.66 12.80
N ASP A 220 -2.36 -4.01 11.54
CA ASP A 220 -3.69 -4.19 10.96
C ASP A 220 -4.26 -5.60 11.18
N SER A 221 -3.55 -6.47 11.90
CA SER A 221 -4.02 -7.83 12.24
C SER A 221 -4.98 -7.88 13.45
N VAL A 222 -5.20 -6.73 14.10
CA VAL A 222 -5.93 -6.62 15.36
C VAL A 222 -7.42 -6.94 15.20
N ARG A 223 -7.92 -7.89 15.99
CA ARG A 223 -9.32 -8.37 15.95
C ARG A 223 -10.31 -7.53 16.78
N GLU A 224 -9.84 -6.74 17.73
CA GLU A 224 -10.66 -6.01 18.72
C GLU A 224 -10.89 -4.52 18.35
N LEU A 225 -11.22 -4.26 17.08
CA LEU A 225 -11.30 -2.90 16.56
C LEU A 225 -12.38 -2.04 17.23
N SER A 226 -13.52 -2.61 17.61
CA SER A 226 -14.65 -1.85 18.17
C SER A 226 -14.36 -1.28 19.55
N HIS A 227 -13.78 -2.08 20.45
CA HIS A 227 -13.40 -1.64 21.79
C HIS A 227 -12.30 -0.58 21.72
N LYS A 228 -11.25 -0.83 20.92
CA LYS A 228 -10.16 0.14 20.72
C LYS A 228 -10.64 1.44 20.09
N ALA A 229 -11.61 1.39 19.16
CA ALA A 229 -12.20 2.59 18.58
C ALA A 229 -12.94 3.43 19.63
N ALA A 230 -13.66 2.80 20.57
CA ALA A 230 -14.33 3.51 21.66
C ALA A 230 -13.32 4.16 22.62
N GLU A 231 -12.24 3.46 22.98
CA GLU A 231 -11.16 4.01 23.80
C GLU A 231 -10.46 5.19 23.10
N THR A 232 -10.22 5.05 21.80
CA THR A 232 -9.65 6.10 20.97
C THR A 232 -10.57 7.33 20.93
N GLU A 233 -11.88 7.14 20.75
CA GLU A 233 -12.86 8.22 20.80
C GLU A 233 -12.87 8.95 22.15
N MET A 234 -12.76 8.20 23.26
CA MET A 234 -12.66 8.80 24.60
C MET A 234 -11.41 9.66 24.75
N LEU A 235 -10.26 9.22 24.21
CA LEU A 235 -9.03 10.01 24.20
C LEU A 235 -9.19 11.29 23.36
N TRP A 236 -9.84 11.20 22.20
CA TRP A 236 -10.17 12.37 21.37
C TRP A 236 -10.95 13.43 22.13
N LYS A 237 -11.98 13.00 22.87
CA LYS A 237 -12.80 13.89 23.72
C LYS A 237 -11.98 14.46 24.88
N LYS A 238 -11.20 13.61 25.57
CA LYS A 238 -10.33 14.01 26.69
C LYS A 238 -9.33 15.11 26.29
N PHE A 239 -8.75 15.01 25.09
CA PHE A 239 -7.78 15.98 24.58
C PHE A 239 -8.42 17.14 23.80
N GLY A 240 -9.75 17.20 23.68
CA GLY A 240 -10.44 18.30 23.00
C GLY A 240 -10.16 18.38 21.49
N LEU A 241 -9.99 17.24 20.82
CA LEU A 241 -9.50 17.17 19.44
C LEU A 241 -10.62 17.28 18.37
N GLY A 242 -11.86 17.50 18.80
CA GLY A 242 -13.07 17.46 17.97
C GLY A 242 -13.60 16.04 17.80
N ASP A 243 -14.32 15.80 16.71
CA ASP A 243 -14.95 14.50 16.47
C ASP A 243 -13.95 13.46 16.01
N TYR A 244 -13.99 12.27 16.63
CA TYR A 244 -13.20 11.12 16.21
C TYR A 244 -13.78 10.45 14.95
N LYS A 245 -15.11 10.42 14.81
CA LYS A 245 -15.75 9.81 13.65
C LYS A 245 -15.53 10.65 12.39
N ILE A 246 -15.54 9.99 11.23
CA ILE A 246 -15.44 10.68 9.94
C ILE A 246 -16.67 11.55 9.77
N PRO A 247 -16.53 12.83 9.36
CA PRO A 247 -17.67 13.66 9.05
C PRO A 247 -18.54 12.97 8.00
N THR A 248 -19.79 12.67 8.34
CA THR A 248 -20.78 12.22 7.35
C THR A 248 -21.26 13.44 6.56
N HIS A 249 -21.80 13.22 5.36
CA HIS A 249 -22.38 14.28 4.51
C HIS A 249 -23.35 15.21 5.26
N GLU A 250 -23.97 14.77 6.35
CA GLU A 250 -24.91 15.54 7.19
C GLU A 250 -24.23 16.49 8.18
N THR A 251 -22.95 16.24 8.51
CA THR A 251 -22.16 17.02 9.50
C THR A 251 -21.19 18.00 8.87
N MET A 252 -21.03 17.97 7.53
CA MET A 252 -20.21 18.93 6.79
C MET A 252 -20.96 20.26 6.68
N THR A 253 -20.34 21.35 7.11
CA THR A 253 -20.95 22.70 7.05
C THR A 253 -21.28 23.11 5.61
N PRO A 254 -22.32 23.95 5.39
CA PRO A 254 -22.84 24.27 4.05
C PRO A 254 -21.86 25.01 3.12
N ASP A 255 -20.72 25.47 3.62
CA ASP A 255 -19.74 26.25 2.86
C ASP A 255 -18.94 25.42 1.85
N CYS A 256 -19.07 24.09 1.86
CA CYS A 256 -18.61 23.24 0.77
C CYS A 256 -19.73 23.10 -0.27
N ASP A 257 -19.62 23.85 -1.36
CA ASP A 257 -20.54 23.83 -2.49
C ASP A 257 -20.91 22.40 -2.94
N VAL A 258 -22.09 21.95 -2.50
CA VAL A 258 -22.64 20.61 -2.75
C VAL A 258 -23.15 20.47 -4.20
N SER A 259 -23.16 21.56 -4.99
CA SER A 259 -23.73 21.59 -6.34
C SER A 259 -22.95 20.78 -7.39
N THR A 260 -21.71 20.39 -7.08
CA THR A 260 -20.85 19.62 -8.01
C THR A 260 -20.90 18.11 -7.82
N ARG A 261 -21.55 17.61 -6.76
CA ARG A 261 -21.68 16.17 -6.49
C ARG A 261 -22.80 15.59 -7.34
N LYS A 262 -22.50 15.25 -8.60
CA LYS A 262 -23.41 14.49 -9.47
C LYS A 262 -23.75 13.15 -8.80
N ARG A 263 -25.02 12.96 -8.44
CA ARG A 263 -25.60 11.63 -8.23
C ARG A 263 -25.41 10.82 -9.51
N SER A 264 -24.50 9.84 -9.49
CA SER A 264 -24.50 8.78 -10.49
C SER A 264 -25.21 7.58 -9.88
N SER A 265 -26.48 7.43 -10.23
CA SER A 265 -27.23 6.21 -9.98
C SER A 265 -26.71 5.11 -10.92
N LEU A 266 -26.00 4.11 -10.42
CA LEU A 266 -25.85 2.83 -11.13
C LEU A 266 -25.81 1.68 -10.12
N TYR A 267 -26.91 0.91 -10.17
CA TYR A 267 -27.18 -0.48 -9.77
C TYR A 267 -26.24 -1.22 -8.82
#